data_AF-A0A286IAY1-F1
#
_entry.id   AF-A0A286IAY1-F1
#
_cell.length_a   1.000
_cell.length_b   1.000
_cell.length_c   1.000
_cell.angle_alpha   90.00
_cell.angle_beta   90.00
_cell.angle_gamma   90.00
#
_symmetry.space_group_name_H-M   'P 1'
#
loop_
_entity.id
_entity.type
_entity.pdbx_description
1 polymer ?
#
loop_
_entity_poly.entity_id
_entity_poly.type
_entity_poly.pdbx_seq_one_letter_code
_entity_poly.pdbx_strand_id
1 'polypeptide(L)'
;MSVLDIFSRLTRQADLMDAMMIKLGVADEIRALPDHAGVLRRAANRCLSCDRTDACEHWLSHEAAPDEAPSFCRNHDLFARVLRNAEAKTQPAA
;
A
#
# COMPACT_ATOMS: atom_id res chain seq x y z
N MET A 1 0.24 -27.48 1.45
CA MET A 1 0.70 -26.41 0.55
C MET A 1 2.15 -26.68 0.20
N SER A 2 2.49 -26.71 -1.08
CA SER A 2 3.86 -26.86 -1.57
C SER A 2 4.65 -25.58 -1.27
N VAL A 3 5.98 -25.69 -1.18
CA VAL A 3 6.88 -24.53 -1.07
C VAL A 3 6.68 -23.58 -2.27
N LEU A 4 6.39 -24.12 -3.46
CA LEU A 4 6.08 -23.33 -4.66
C LEU A 4 4.81 -22.47 -4.50
N ASP A 5 3.78 -22.98 -3.81
CA ASP A 5 2.54 -22.25 -3.57
C ASP A 5 2.78 -21.05 -2.65
N ILE A 6 3.66 -21.23 -1.66
CA ILE A 6 4.04 -20.17 -0.71
C ILE A 6 4.76 -19.04 -1.46
N PHE A 7 5.75 -19.37 -2.29
CA PHE A 7 6.45 -18.35 -3.09
C PHE A 7 5.51 -17.62 -4.04
N SER A 8 4.61 -18.34 -4.71
CA SER A 8 3.63 -17.73 -5.63
C SER A 8 2.73 -16.72 -4.90
N ARG A 9 2.26 -17.07 -3.69
CA ARG A 9 1.46 -16.16 -2.86
C ARG A 9 2.27 -14.94 -2.41
N LEU A 10 3.52 -15.12 -2.01
CA LEU A 10 4.40 -14.02 -1.60
C LEU A 10 4.61 -13.02 -2.74
N THR A 11 4.93 -13.49 -3.94
CA THR A 11 5.13 -12.64 -5.13
C THR A 11 3.84 -11.90 -5.48
N ARG A 12 2.71 -12.61 -5.58
CA ARG A 12 1.41 -11.96 -5.87
C ARG A 12 1.09 -10.85 -4.88
N GLN A 13 1.32 -11.09 -3.59
CA GLN A 13 1.01 -10.09 -2.56
C GLN A 13 1.97 -8.90 -2.56
N ALA A 14 3.23 -9.11 -2.96
CA ALA A 14 4.20 -8.04 -3.17
C ALA A 14 3.78 -7.15 -4.35
N ASP A 15 3.39 -7.76 -5.48
CA ASP A 15 2.92 -7.04 -6.67
C ASP A 15 1.68 -6.18 -6.36
N LEU A 16 0.73 -6.72 -5.58
CA LEU A 16 -0.46 -5.96 -5.16
C LEU A 16 -0.14 -4.79 -4.25
N MET A 17 0.82 -4.96 -3.34
CA MET A 17 1.25 -3.88 -2.47
C MET A 17 1.92 -2.76 -3.28
N ASP A 18 2.75 -3.11 -4.25
CA ASP A 18 3.40 -2.14 -5.13
C ASP A 18 2.38 -1.38 -5.97
N ALA A 19 1.45 -2.10 -6.61
CA ALA A 19 0.36 -1.50 -7.39
C ALA A 19 -0.51 -0.54 -6.56
N MET A 20 -0.82 -0.90 -5.31
CA MET A 20 -1.52 -0.02 -4.36
C MET A 20 -0.73 1.27 -4.09
N MET A 21 0.56 1.16 -3.81
CA MET A 21 1.40 2.33 -3.51
C MET A 21 1.53 3.27 -4.71
N ILE A 22 1.64 2.71 -5.91
CA ILE A 22 1.66 3.47 -7.17
C ILE A 22 0.32 4.14 -7.41
N LYS A 23 -0.80 3.41 -7.32
CA LYS A 23 -2.14 3.93 -7.57
C LYS A 23 -2.52 5.08 -6.64
N LEU A 24 -2.09 5.00 -5.37
CA LEU A 24 -2.33 6.05 -4.38
C LEU A 24 -1.26 7.16 -4.39
N GLY A 25 -0.21 7.05 -5.21
CA GLY A 25 0.86 8.07 -5.24
C GLY A 25 1.69 8.16 -3.95
N VAL A 26 1.68 7.13 -3.09
CA VAL A 26 2.34 7.16 -1.77
C VAL A 26 3.77 6.60 -1.78
N ALA A 27 4.22 6.02 -2.89
CA ALA A 27 5.52 5.34 -2.96
C ALA A 27 6.69 6.29 -2.64
N ASP A 28 6.74 7.46 -3.28
CA ASP A 28 7.82 8.43 -3.06
C ASP A 28 7.73 9.10 -1.69
N GLU A 29 6.51 9.35 -1.22
CA GLU A 29 6.26 9.91 0.11
C GLU A 29 6.72 8.97 1.22
N ILE A 30 6.54 7.65 1.05
CA ILE A 30 7.08 6.65 1.97
C ILE A 30 8.61 6.63 1.91
N ARG A 31 9.23 6.70 0.71
CA ARG A 31 10.69 6.72 0.55
C ARG A 31 11.34 7.94 1.21
N ALA A 32 10.63 9.07 1.26
CA ALA A 32 11.08 10.28 1.92
C ALA A 32 11.04 10.21 3.47
N LEU A 33 10.46 9.17 4.07
CA LEU A 33 10.40 9.03 5.52
C LEU A 33 11.78 8.62 6.11
N PRO A 34 12.17 9.13 7.29
CA PRO A 34 13.44 8.77 7.93
C PRO A 34 13.64 7.27 8.20
N ASP A 35 12.58 6.52 8.50
CA ASP A 35 12.57 5.05 8.68
C ASP A 35 11.79 4.35 7.55
N HIS A 36 11.97 4.77 6.29
CA HIS A 36 11.20 4.20 5.17
C HIS A 36 11.34 2.67 5.07
N ALA A 37 12.53 2.11 5.32
CA ALA A 37 12.74 0.66 5.31
C ALA A 37 11.92 -0.06 6.39
N GLY A 38 11.89 0.47 7.62
CA GLY A 38 11.08 -0.08 8.70
C GLY A 38 9.58 0.06 8.41
N VAL A 39 9.15 1.18 7.83
CA VAL A 39 7.77 1.42 7.40
C VAL A 39 7.35 0.40 6.34
N LEU A 40 8.16 0.23 5.29
CA LEU A 40 7.89 -0.73 4.21
C LEU A 40 7.83 -2.16 4.73
N ARG A 41 8.75 -2.57 5.61
CA ARG A 41 8.71 -3.91 6.22
C ARG A 41 7.42 -4.15 7.00
N ARG A 42 6.97 -3.18 7.81
CA ARG A 42 5.71 -3.29 8.57
C ARG A 42 4.49 -3.32 7.64
N ALA A 43 4.52 -2.53 6.56
CA ALA A 43 3.46 -2.54 5.56
C ALA A 43 3.40 -3.86 4.77
N ALA A 44 4.55 -4.41 4.40
CA ALA A 44 4.66 -5.72 3.76
C ALA A 44 4.11 -6.81 4.67
N ASN A 45 4.51 -6.87 5.95
CA ASN A 45 4.00 -7.88 6.88
C ASN A 45 2.47 -7.83 7.04
N ARG A 46 1.88 -6.63 7.07
CA ARG A 46 0.42 -6.45 7.10
C ARG A 46 -0.25 -6.89 5.79
N CYS A 47 0.38 -6.63 4.65
CA CYS A 47 -0.12 -7.06 3.35
C CYS A 47 -0.04 -8.59 3.19
N LEU A 48 1.11 -9.19 3.53
CA LEU A 48 1.38 -10.65 3.48
C LEU A 48 0.40 -11.47 4.34
N SER A 49 -0.09 -10.89 5.43
CA SER A 49 -1.08 -11.52 6.32
C SER A 49 -2.54 -11.22 5.92
N CYS A 50 -2.79 -10.44 4.87
CA CYS A 50 -4.13 -10.16 4.39
C CYS A 50 -4.70 -11.36 3.62
N ASP A 51 -5.99 -11.61 3.78
CA ASP A 51 -6.78 -12.66 3.13
C ASP A 51 -7.73 -12.10 2.04
N ARG A 52 -7.75 -10.78 1.84
CA ARG A 52 -8.63 -10.08 0.89
C ARG A 52 -7.97 -9.81 -0.46
N THR A 53 -7.18 -10.76 -0.97
CA THR A 53 -6.36 -10.60 -2.19
C THR A 53 -7.21 -10.31 -3.43
N ASP A 54 -8.30 -11.06 -3.63
CA ASP A 54 -9.17 -10.88 -4.81
C ASP A 54 -9.92 -9.54 -4.77
N ALA A 55 -10.30 -9.08 -3.58
CA ALA A 55 -10.91 -7.76 -3.40
C ALA A 55 -9.90 -6.63 -3.69
N CYS A 56 -8.62 -6.83 -3.35
CA CYS A 56 -7.54 -5.90 -3.67
C CYS A 56 -7.35 -5.78 -5.19
N GLU A 57 -7.31 -6.90 -5.91
CA GLU A 57 -7.21 -6.92 -7.38
C GLU A 57 -8.41 -6.26 -8.06
N HIS A 58 -9.61 -6.55 -7.58
CA HIS A 58 -10.82 -5.93 -8.09
C HIS A 58 -10.78 -4.41 -7.89
N TRP A 59 -10.43 -3.95 -6.68
CA TRP A 59 -10.32 -2.52 -6.41
C TRP A 59 -9.24 -1.85 -7.28
N LEU A 60 -8.07 -2.50 -7.42
CA LEU A 60 -6.98 -2.03 -8.29
C LEU A 60 -7.37 -1.97 -9.77
N SER A 61 -8.33 -2.76 -10.25
CA SER A 61 -8.77 -2.71 -11.66
C SER A 61 -9.88 -1.70 -11.90
N HIS A 62 -10.69 -1.36 -10.90
CA HIS A 62 -11.90 -0.55 -11.09
C HIS A 62 -11.74 0.91 -10.66
N GLU A 63 -10.94 1.21 -9.64
CA GLU A 63 -10.82 2.58 -9.13
C GLU A 63 -9.72 3.36 -9.84
N ALA A 64 -10.07 4.30 -10.73
CA ALA A 64 -9.08 4.98 -11.57
C ALA A 64 -8.16 5.95 -10.79
N ALA A 65 -8.74 6.80 -9.95
CA ALA A 65 -8.02 7.82 -9.19
C ALA A 65 -8.62 7.94 -7.77
N PRO A 66 -8.36 6.96 -6.90
CA PRO A 66 -8.91 6.96 -5.55
C PRO A 66 -8.15 7.93 -4.64
N ASP A 67 -8.88 8.66 -3.80
CA ASP A 67 -8.32 9.56 -2.78
C ASP A 67 -7.78 8.78 -1.57
N GLU A 68 -8.28 7.57 -1.33
CA GLU A 68 -7.83 6.71 -0.22
C GLU A 68 -7.83 5.22 -0.59
N ALA A 69 -7.08 4.44 0.18
CA ALA A 69 -7.13 2.98 0.11
C ALA A 69 -8.53 2.47 0.51
N PRO A 70 -8.93 1.25 0.10
CA PRO A 70 -10.20 0.70 0.55
C PRO A 70 -10.12 0.29 2.04
N SER A 71 -11.24 0.37 2.75
CA SER A 71 -11.31 0.11 4.20
C SER A 71 -10.90 -1.30 4.62
N PHE A 72 -10.97 -2.29 3.71
CA PHE A 72 -10.49 -3.65 3.99
C PHE A 72 -8.95 -3.76 3.96
N CYS A 73 -8.25 -2.79 3.38
CA CYS A 73 -6.81 -2.82 3.25
C CYS A 73 -6.14 -2.75 4.62
N ARG A 74 -5.31 -3.74 4.98
CA ARG A 74 -4.55 -3.72 6.24
C ARG A 74 -3.56 -2.56 6.34
N ASN A 75 -3.24 -1.92 5.21
CA ASN A 75 -2.38 -0.75 5.11
C ASN A 75 -3.16 0.58 5.00
N HIS A 76 -4.50 0.56 5.07
CA HIS A 76 -5.37 1.73 4.93
C HIS A 76 -4.87 2.94 5.72
N ASP A 77 -4.74 2.81 7.04
CA ASP A 77 -4.39 3.93 7.91
C ASP A 77 -2.97 4.45 7.69
N LEU A 78 -2.06 3.56 7.25
CA LEU A 78 -0.71 4.00 6.88
C LEU A 78 -0.79 4.89 5.64
N PHE A 79 -1.47 4.43 4.59
CA PHE A 79 -1.57 5.20 3.35
C PHE A 79 -2.32 6.51 3.57
N ALA A 80 -3.43 6.49 4.30
CA ALA A 80 -4.15 7.71 4.67
C ALA A 80 -3.28 8.71 5.43
N ARG A 81 -2.41 8.25 6.34
CA ARG A 81 -1.46 9.13 7.03
C ARG A 81 -0.39 9.70 6.10
N VAL A 82 0.12 8.89 5.17
CA VAL A 82 1.11 9.34 4.19
C VAL A 82 0.52 10.39 3.26
N LEU A 83 -0.69 10.16 2.75
CA LEU A 83 -1.43 11.10 1.91
C LEU A 83 -1.64 12.45 2.60
N ARG A 84 -2.16 12.45 3.83
CA ARG A 84 -2.33 13.68 4.61
C ARG A 84 -1.01 14.42 4.84
N ASN A 85 0.08 13.69 5.08
CA ASN A 85 1.40 14.32 5.25
C ASN A 85 1.91 14.92 3.93
N ALA A 86 1.62 14.29 2.79
CA ALA A 86 2.00 14.79 1.47
C ALA A 86 1.23 16.10 1.15
N GLU A 87 -0.08 16.10 1.35
CA GLU A 87 -0.93 17.28 1.19
C GLU A 87 -0.45 18.46 2.06
N ALA A 88 -0.13 18.18 3.33
CA ALA A 88 0.36 19.19 4.26
C ALA A 88 1.71 19.82 3.85
N LYS A 89 2.56 19.10 3.11
CA LYS A 89 3.81 19.65 2.56
C LYS A 89 3.57 20.58 1.37
N THR A 90 2.49 20.33 0.61
CA THR A 90 2.17 21.09 -0.61
C THR A 90 1.45 22.41 -0.30
N GLN A 91 0.75 22.50 0.84
CA GLN A 91 0.11 23.74 1.27
C GLN A 91 1.17 24.77 1.72
N PRO A 92 1.22 25.99 1.13
CA PRO A 92 2.13 27.03 1.61
C PRO A 92 1.71 27.46 3.02
N ALA A 93 2.68 27.69 3.90
CA ALA A 93 2.44 28.43 5.13
C ALA A 93 1.88 29.81 4.75
N ALA A 94 0.65 30.09 5.21
CA ALA A 94 -0.02 31.37 5.00
C ALA A 94 0.74 32.53 5.64
#